data_AF-A0A936T0X1-F1
#
_entry.id   AF-A0A936T0X1-F1
#
_cell.length_a   1.000
_cell.length_b   1.000
_cell.length_c   1.000
_cell.angle_alpha   90.00
_cell.angle_beta   90.00
_cell.angle_gamma   90.00
#
_symmetry.space_group_name_H-M   'P 1'
#
loop_
_entity.id
_entity.type
_entity.pdbx_description
1 polymer ?
#
loop_
_entity_poly.entity_id
_entity_poly.type
_entity_poly.pdbx_seq_one_letter_code
_entity_poly.pdbx_strand_id
1 'polypeptide(L)'
;MNVEPRLTRRPVPIAPSEERWRQMTKEEREQFIVSVNEALSDPLITMSEGRPHKKAKSRAIDMLGLHFRAMGRKIYLAEEMSVIYPETAGFTPDVLAVLDVEEPADDQRMAWVVQDEGKGLDWVLEVLWAGDRKKDLVENVERYATLGIPEYFIYDQKQQRLLGYRLSPELKRYQPILPQSGLYRSSVLGIDLAIVEGSLRFYQGAAELYDTAHLIRRLQGMVANLETRAQEAADEAEKNRMTIREAILALLATRGITCTEAALEQLNGCIDADVLKRWLSRAMTASSEADVFSPV
;
A
#
# COMPACT_ATOMS: atom_id res chain seq x y z
N MET A 1 -41.19 -12.11 -32.40
CA MET A 1 -40.52 -12.81 -31.29
C MET A 1 -39.05 -12.89 -31.66
N ASN A 2 -38.29 -11.83 -31.37
CA ASN A 2 -36.86 -11.80 -31.62
C ASN A 2 -36.19 -12.61 -30.52
N VAL A 3 -35.66 -13.78 -30.89
CA VAL A 3 -34.78 -14.56 -30.03
C VAL A 3 -33.43 -13.84 -30.08
N GLU A 4 -33.05 -13.18 -29.00
CA GLU A 4 -31.68 -12.66 -28.85
C GLU A 4 -30.69 -13.80 -29.13
N PRO A 5 -29.66 -13.58 -29.97
CA PRO A 5 -28.66 -14.61 -30.19
C PRO A 5 -27.98 -14.90 -28.85
N ARG A 6 -28.06 -16.16 -28.39
CA ARG A 6 -27.28 -16.63 -27.24
C ARG A 6 -25.82 -16.29 -27.54
N LEU A 7 -25.25 -15.33 -26.81
CA LEU A 7 -23.82 -15.01 -26.86
C LEU A 7 -23.06 -16.31 -26.54
N THR A 8 -22.53 -16.95 -27.58
CA THR A 8 -21.73 -18.16 -27.43
C THR A 8 -20.32 -17.73 -27.12
N ARG A 9 -19.85 -18.08 -25.92
CA ARG A 9 -18.50 -17.76 -25.45
C ARG A 9 -17.47 -18.26 -26.46
N ARG A 10 -16.57 -17.38 -26.92
CA ARG A 10 -15.46 -17.80 -27.77
C ARG A 10 -14.56 -18.77 -26.98
N PRO A 11 -14.20 -19.94 -27.53
CA PRO A 11 -13.28 -20.83 -26.85
C PRO A 11 -11.92 -20.16 -26.72
N VAL A 12 -11.31 -20.24 -25.54
CA VAL A 12 -9.97 -19.69 -25.31
C VAL A 12 -8.96 -20.54 -26.09
N PRO A 13 -8.10 -19.95 -26.95
CA PRO A 13 -7.09 -20.69 -27.71
C PRO A 13 -6.11 -21.45 -26.81
N ILE A 14 -5.72 -22.65 -27.24
CA ILE A 14 -4.63 -23.42 -26.63
C ILE A 14 -3.30 -22.89 -27.17
N ALA A 15 -2.37 -22.56 -26.27
CA ALA A 15 -1.04 -22.10 -26.65
C ALA A 15 -0.28 -23.18 -27.41
N PRO A 16 0.50 -22.81 -28.44
CA PRO A 16 1.36 -23.76 -29.14
C PRO A 16 2.47 -24.30 -28.21
N SER A 17 3.08 -25.41 -28.61
CA SER A 17 4.28 -25.93 -27.93
C SER A 17 5.42 -24.91 -27.97
N GLU A 18 6.39 -25.06 -27.06
CA GLU A 18 7.58 -24.19 -27.01
C GLU A 18 8.36 -24.16 -28.33
N GLU A 19 8.54 -25.33 -28.96
CA GLU A 19 9.19 -25.42 -30.27
C GLU A 19 8.44 -24.61 -31.33
N ARG A 20 7.11 -24.74 -31.36
CA ARG A 20 6.27 -24.03 -32.33
C ARG A 20 6.26 -22.53 -32.06
N TRP A 21 6.16 -22.10 -30.80
CA TRP A 21 6.20 -20.69 -30.43
C TRP A 21 7.50 -20.02 -30.87
N ARG A 22 8.64 -20.69 -30.68
CA ARG A 22 9.96 -20.19 -31.13
C ARG A 22 10.05 -20.03 -32.65
N GLN A 23 9.33 -20.83 -33.41
CA GLN A 23 9.28 -20.74 -34.88
C GLN A 23 8.32 -19.66 -35.39
N MET A 24 7.42 -19.16 -34.57
CA MET A 24 6.46 -18.11 -34.96
C MET A 24 7.15 -16.75 -35.10
N THR A 25 6.69 -15.95 -36.07
CA THR A 25 7.09 -14.55 -36.20
C THR A 25 6.52 -13.72 -35.06
N LYS A 26 7.02 -12.50 -34.89
CA LYS A 26 6.51 -11.58 -33.86
C LYS A 26 5.03 -11.27 -34.08
N GLU A 27 4.63 -11.04 -35.32
CA GLU A 27 3.25 -10.74 -35.72
C GLU A 27 2.32 -11.92 -35.44
N GLU A 28 2.77 -13.15 -35.71
CA GLU A 28 1.99 -14.36 -35.40
C GLU A 28 1.78 -14.51 -33.88
N ARG A 29 2.80 -14.20 -33.07
CA ARG A 29 2.69 -14.21 -31.59
C ARG A 29 1.75 -13.12 -31.10
N GLU A 30 1.89 -11.90 -31.61
CA GLU A 30 1.01 -10.77 -31.28
C GLU A 30 -0.46 -11.08 -31.62
N GLN A 31 -0.73 -11.63 -32.80
CA GLN A 31 -2.07 -12.06 -33.21
C GLN A 31 -2.63 -13.15 -32.29
N PHE A 32 -1.80 -14.11 -31.88
CA PHE A 32 -2.21 -15.13 -30.92
C PHE A 32 -2.59 -14.52 -29.57
N ILE A 33 -1.75 -13.63 -29.03
CA ILE A 33 -2.01 -12.93 -27.75
C ILE A 33 -3.33 -12.13 -27.84
N VAL A 34 -3.54 -11.40 -28.94
CA VAL A 34 -4.81 -10.68 -29.18
C VAL A 34 -6.00 -11.64 -29.16
N SER A 35 -5.91 -12.78 -29.83
CA SER A 35 -6.99 -13.77 -29.85
C SER A 35 -7.32 -14.35 -28.47
N VAL A 36 -6.30 -14.57 -27.62
CA VAL A 36 -6.47 -15.00 -26.24
C VAL A 36 -7.15 -13.91 -25.42
N ASN A 37 -6.67 -12.67 -25.52
CA ASN A 37 -7.25 -11.53 -24.81
C ASN A 37 -8.71 -11.28 -25.21
N GLU A 38 -9.04 -11.36 -26.50
CA GLU A 38 -10.43 -11.26 -26.97
C GLU A 38 -11.33 -12.38 -26.42
N ALA A 39 -10.82 -13.61 -26.31
CA ALA A 39 -11.59 -14.73 -25.77
C ALA A 39 -11.78 -14.64 -24.24
N LEU A 40 -10.86 -14.00 -23.53
CA LEU A 40 -10.91 -13.82 -22.08
C LEU A 40 -11.71 -12.57 -21.66
N SER A 41 -11.80 -11.55 -22.51
CA SER A 41 -12.47 -10.26 -22.25
C SER A 41 -14.00 -10.29 -22.42
N ASP A 42 -14.68 -11.39 -22.10
CA ASP A 42 -16.14 -11.52 -22.28
C ASP A 42 -16.91 -10.46 -21.44
N PRO A 43 -17.69 -9.56 -22.07
CA PRO A 43 -18.39 -8.47 -21.38
C PRO A 43 -19.32 -8.92 -20.24
N LEU A 44 -19.87 -10.15 -20.31
CA LEU A 44 -20.71 -10.71 -19.25
C LEU A 44 -19.90 -11.01 -17.98
N ILE A 45 -18.61 -11.31 -18.11
CA ILE A 45 -17.67 -11.53 -17.00
C ILE A 45 -17.29 -10.17 -16.38
N THR A 46 -16.91 -9.21 -17.22
CA THR A 46 -16.48 -7.86 -16.77
C THR A 46 -17.59 -7.06 -16.08
N MET A 47 -18.86 -7.24 -16.50
CA MET A 47 -20.00 -6.56 -15.87
C MET A 47 -20.43 -7.14 -14.52
N SER A 48 -19.95 -8.33 -14.16
CA SER A 48 -20.29 -8.99 -12.89
C SER A 48 -19.43 -8.53 -11.70
N GLU A 49 -18.39 -7.74 -11.97
CA GLU A 49 -17.44 -7.32 -10.95
C GLU A 49 -17.93 -6.11 -10.14
N GLY A 50 -18.16 -6.31 -8.85
CA GLY A 50 -18.54 -5.24 -7.94
C GLY A 50 -17.34 -4.38 -7.52
N ARG A 51 -17.56 -3.11 -7.18
CA ARG A 51 -16.53 -2.21 -6.62
C ARG A 51 -15.69 -2.82 -5.49
N PRO A 52 -16.23 -3.62 -4.55
CA PRO A 52 -15.44 -4.24 -3.48
C PRO A 52 -14.36 -5.22 -3.96
N HIS A 53 -14.63 -5.97 -5.05
CA HIS A 53 -13.71 -6.96 -5.62
C HIS A 53 -12.52 -6.26 -6.28
N LYS A 54 -12.78 -5.30 -7.18
CA LYS A 54 -11.73 -4.45 -7.78
C LYS A 54 -10.85 -3.78 -6.73
N LYS A 55 -11.46 -3.21 -5.68
CA LYS A 55 -10.71 -2.56 -4.59
C LYS A 55 -9.85 -3.54 -3.77
N ALA A 56 -10.20 -4.83 -3.71
CA ALA A 56 -9.38 -5.84 -3.05
C ALA A 56 -8.12 -6.16 -3.88
N LYS A 57 -8.26 -6.32 -5.21
CA LYS A 57 -7.14 -6.57 -6.14
C LYS A 57 -6.13 -5.43 -6.13
N SER A 58 -6.58 -4.20 -6.37
CA SER A 58 -5.67 -3.06 -6.45
C SER A 58 -4.97 -2.77 -5.11
N ARG A 59 -5.64 -3.03 -3.97
CA ARG A 59 -4.98 -2.93 -2.65
C ARG A 59 -3.91 -4.00 -2.44
N ALA A 60 -4.13 -5.23 -2.91
CA ALA A 60 -3.13 -6.27 -2.83
C ALA A 60 -1.88 -5.90 -3.65
N ILE A 61 -2.07 -5.45 -4.90
CA ILE A 61 -0.96 -4.97 -5.76
C ILE A 61 -0.20 -3.83 -5.08
N ASP A 62 -0.89 -2.81 -4.58
CA ASP A 62 -0.24 -1.65 -3.96
C ASP A 62 0.54 -2.01 -2.68
N MET A 63 -0.05 -2.82 -1.79
CA MET A 63 0.62 -3.28 -0.56
C MET A 63 1.86 -4.13 -0.86
N LEU A 64 1.73 -5.09 -1.78
CA LEU A 64 2.84 -5.96 -2.17
C LEU A 64 3.93 -5.17 -2.90
N GLY A 65 3.56 -4.36 -3.88
CA GLY A 65 4.49 -3.56 -4.67
C GLY A 65 5.31 -2.61 -3.80
N LEU A 66 4.65 -1.89 -2.89
CA LEU A 66 5.31 -1.01 -1.93
C LEU A 66 6.26 -1.79 -1.00
N HIS A 67 5.84 -2.95 -0.50
CA HIS A 67 6.63 -3.78 0.39
C HIS A 67 7.91 -4.31 -0.27
N PHE A 68 7.81 -4.92 -1.45
CA PHE A 68 8.95 -5.47 -2.16
C PHE A 68 9.91 -4.37 -2.63
N ARG A 69 9.38 -3.23 -3.10
CA ARG A 69 10.18 -2.04 -3.42
C ARG A 69 10.97 -1.54 -2.20
N ALA A 70 10.33 -1.46 -1.04
CA ALA A 70 10.99 -1.04 0.20
C ALA A 70 12.11 -2.00 0.64
N MET A 71 11.98 -3.29 0.35
CA MET A 71 13.03 -4.30 0.60
C MET A 71 14.12 -4.35 -0.48
N GLY A 72 14.00 -3.57 -1.57
CA GLY A 72 14.91 -3.65 -2.71
C GLY A 72 14.84 -4.99 -3.46
N ARG A 73 13.73 -5.73 -3.32
CA ARG A 73 13.50 -7.01 -4.00
C ARG A 73 12.68 -6.78 -5.26
N LYS A 74 13.06 -7.45 -6.35
CA LYS A 74 12.33 -7.40 -7.62
C LYS A 74 11.15 -8.36 -7.57
N ILE A 75 9.99 -7.87 -8.01
CA ILE A 75 8.77 -8.65 -8.18
C ILE A 75 7.99 -8.00 -9.33
N TYR A 76 7.40 -8.85 -10.15
CA TYR A 76 6.42 -8.45 -11.15
C TYR A 76 5.03 -8.71 -10.59
N LEU A 77 4.18 -7.70 -10.55
CA LEU A 77 2.81 -7.79 -10.05
C LEU A 77 1.84 -7.33 -11.13
N ALA A 78 0.79 -8.10 -11.38
CA ALA A 78 -0.27 -7.67 -12.28
C ALA A 78 -1.64 -8.10 -11.75
N GLU A 79 -2.65 -7.25 -12.02
CA GLU A 79 -4.05 -7.60 -11.85
C GLU A 79 -4.69 -7.81 -13.22
N GLU A 80 -5.54 -8.83 -13.33
CA GLU A 80 -6.35 -9.10 -14.53
C GLU A 80 -5.57 -9.26 -15.85
N MET A 81 -4.29 -9.62 -15.78
CA MET A 81 -3.46 -9.85 -16.96
C MET A 81 -3.59 -11.30 -17.44
N SER A 82 -3.75 -11.51 -18.75
CA SER A 82 -3.75 -12.84 -19.34
C SER A 82 -2.41 -13.55 -19.17
N VAL A 83 -2.45 -14.86 -18.92
CA VAL A 83 -1.30 -15.72 -18.70
C VAL A 83 -1.37 -16.91 -19.66
N ILE A 84 -0.25 -17.18 -20.32
CA ILE A 84 -0.14 -18.16 -21.40
C ILE A 84 0.99 -19.14 -21.06
N TYR A 85 0.62 -20.37 -20.75
CA TYR A 85 1.53 -21.51 -20.61
C TYR A 85 1.47 -22.39 -21.86
N PRO A 86 2.59 -23.01 -22.27
CA PRO A 86 2.62 -23.88 -23.45
C PRO A 86 1.56 -24.98 -23.37
N GLU A 87 0.93 -25.30 -24.50
CA GLU A 87 -0.01 -26.42 -24.64
C GLU A 87 -1.24 -26.35 -23.71
N THR A 88 -1.54 -25.17 -23.19
CA THR A 88 -2.72 -24.94 -22.34
C THR A 88 -3.52 -23.75 -22.85
N ALA A 89 -4.82 -23.76 -22.57
CA ALA A 89 -5.63 -22.57 -22.79
C ALA A 89 -5.10 -21.40 -21.96
N GLY A 90 -5.24 -20.16 -22.44
CA GLY A 90 -4.97 -18.97 -21.64
C GLY A 90 -5.89 -18.85 -20.41
N PHE A 91 -5.51 -18.01 -19.45
CA PHE A 91 -6.35 -17.64 -18.31
C PHE A 91 -5.98 -16.28 -17.76
N THR A 92 -6.84 -15.73 -16.90
CA THR A 92 -6.64 -14.43 -16.27
C THR A 92 -6.83 -14.59 -14.76
N PRO A 93 -5.76 -14.60 -13.96
CA PRO A 93 -5.86 -14.52 -12.51
C PRO A 93 -6.23 -13.09 -12.08
N ASP A 94 -6.92 -12.96 -10.94
CA ASP A 94 -7.20 -11.64 -10.35
C ASP A 94 -5.91 -10.91 -9.95
N VAL A 95 -4.97 -11.60 -9.31
CA VAL A 95 -3.64 -11.08 -8.96
C VAL A 95 -2.59 -12.16 -9.20
N LEU A 96 -1.50 -11.79 -9.86
CA LEU A 96 -0.33 -12.65 -10.06
C LEU A 96 0.94 -11.99 -9.51
N ALA A 97 1.90 -12.84 -9.15
CA ALA A 97 3.24 -12.43 -8.77
C ALA A 97 4.30 -13.34 -9.40
N VAL A 98 5.37 -12.72 -9.91
CA VAL A 98 6.58 -13.39 -10.37
C VAL A 98 7.78 -12.75 -9.68
N LEU A 99 8.46 -13.52 -8.84
CA LEU A 99 9.62 -13.06 -8.09
C LEU A 99 10.82 -12.87 -9.00
N ASP A 100 11.72 -11.97 -8.59
CA ASP A 100 13.01 -11.70 -9.22
C ASP A 100 12.90 -11.18 -10.68
N VAL A 101 11.70 -10.75 -11.07
CA VAL A 101 11.43 -10.07 -12.34
C VAL A 101 11.16 -8.59 -12.07
N GLU A 102 11.72 -7.73 -12.91
CA GLU A 102 11.51 -6.28 -12.81
C GLU A 102 10.21 -5.89 -13.50
N GLU A 103 9.47 -4.96 -12.88
CA GLU A 103 8.30 -4.32 -13.45
C GLU A 103 8.71 -2.93 -13.97
N PRO A 104 8.87 -2.75 -15.30
CA PRO A 104 9.23 -1.46 -15.87
C PRO A 104 8.09 -0.45 -15.71
N ALA A 105 8.43 0.84 -15.57
CA ALA A 105 7.42 1.90 -15.48
C ALA A 105 6.52 1.97 -16.71
N ASP A 106 7.08 1.70 -17.90
CA ASP A 106 6.38 1.68 -19.18
C ASP A 106 6.21 0.24 -19.69
N ASP A 107 5.71 -0.66 -18.85
CA ASP A 107 5.52 -2.06 -19.24
C ASP A 107 4.55 -2.19 -20.44
N GLN A 108 5.02 -2.85 -21.50
CA GLN A 108 4.28 -3.04 -22.75
C GLN A 108 3.71 -4.47 -22.87
N ARG A 109 3.83 -5.29 -21.81
CA ARG A 109 3.27 -6.64 -21.81
C ARG A 109 1.75 -6.60 -21.90
N MET A 110 1.23 -7.27 -22.92
CA MET A 110 -0.22 -7.51 -23.08
C MET A 110 -0.67 -8.84 -22.45
N ALA A 111 0.29 -9.68 -22.05
CA ALA A 111 0.09 -10.96 -21.38
C ALA A 111 1.42 -11.43 -20.75
N TRP A 112 1.35 -12.28 -19.73
CA TRP A 112 2.50 -13.06 -19.26
C TRP A 112 2.63 -14.33 -20.10
N VAL A 113 3.56 -14.32 -21.05
CA VAL A 113 3.84 -15.48 -21.90
C VAL A 113 5.04 -16.24 -21.36
N VAL A 114 4.81 -17.42 -20.76
CA VAL A 114 5.87 -18.21 -20.11
C VAL A 114 7.00 -18.57 -21.08
N GLN A 115 6.68 -18.78 -22.36
CA GLN A 115 7.64 -19.10 -23.41
C GLN A 115 8.56 -17.92 -23.79
N ASP A 116 8.11 -16.67 -23.61
CA ASP A 116 8.92 -15.48 -23.84
C ASP A 116 9.68 -15.06 -22.56
N GLU A 117 9.05 -15.18 -21.39
CA GLU A 117 9.65 -14.79 -20.10
C GLU A 117 10.61 -15.85 -19.54
N GLY A 118 10.49 -17.11 -19.98
CA GLY A 118 11.27 -18.24 -19.48
C GLY A 118 10.92 -18.66 -18.04
N LYS A 119 9.85 -18.08 -17.47
CA LYS A 119 9.43 -18.32 -16.08
C LYS A 119 7.91 -18.31 -15.95
N GLY A 120 7.39 -19.24 -15.14
CA GLY A 120 5.99 -19.30 -14.72
C GLY A 120 5.65 -18.32 -13.59
N LEU A 121 4.41 -18.35 -13.14
CA LEU A 121 3.95 -17.61 -11.97
C LEU A 121 4.47 -18.26 -10.69
N ASP A 122 4.89 -17.44 -9.73
CA ASP A 122 5.32 -17.94 -8.41
C ASP A 122 4.15 -17.97 -7.42
N TRP A 123 3.21 -17.04 -7.56
CA TRP A 123 2.08 -16.90 -6.65
C TRP A 123 0.86 -16.30 -7.35
N VAL A 124 -0.33 -16.79 -6.99
CA VAL A 124 -1.62 -16.31 -7.52
C VAL A 124 -2.61 -16.08 -6.39
N LEU A 125 -3.42 -15.03 -6.49
CA LEU A 125 -4.59 -14.78 -5.64
C LEU A 125 -5.84 -14.56 -6.48
N GLU A 126 -6.92 -15.25 -6.11
CA GLU A 126 -8.27 -15.04 -6.65
C GLU A 126 -9.18 -14.45 -5.58
N VAL A 127 -10.02 -13.49 -5.94
CA VAL A 127 -10.96 -12.82 -5.03
C VAL A 127 -12.39 -13.17 -5.43
N LEU A 128 -13.10 -13.91 -4.58
CA LEU A 128 -14.46 -14.36 -4.86
C LEU A 128 -15.49 -13.42 -4.26
N TRP A 129 -16.41 -12.92 -5.11
CA TRP A 129 -17.61 -12.18 -4.68
C TRP A 129 -18.90 -12.92 -5.05
N ALA A 130 -19.19 -13.08 -6.34
CA ALA A 130 -20.40 -13.75 -6.85
C ALA A 130 -20.12 -14.74 -8.01
N GLY A 131 -18.84 -15.04 -8.26
CA GLY A 131 -18.38 -15.89 -9.37
C GLY A 131 -18.56 -17.39 -9.14
N ASP A 132 -18.09 -18.16 -10.13
CA ASP A 132 -18.14 -19.63 -10.13
C ASP A 132 -17.15 -20.21 -9.11
N ARG A 133 -17.66 -20.55 -7.92
CA ARG A 133 -16.85 -21.15 -6.86
C ARG A 133 -16.24 -22.49 -7.25
N LYS A 134 -16.87 -23.27 -8.14
CA LYS A 134 -16.35 -24.57 -8.57
C LYS A 134 -15.09 -24.37 -9.39
N LYS A 135 -15.08 -23.36 -10.28
CA LYS A 135 -13.90 -22.95 -11.02
C LYS A 135 -12.73 -22.68 -10.06
N ASP A 136 -12.90 -21.78 -9.09
CA ASP A 136 -11.76 -21.35 -8.27
C ASP A 136 -11.38 -22.35 -7.17
N LEU A 137 -12.34 -23.06 -6.56
CA LEU A 137 -12.07 -23.99 -5.45
C LEU A 137 -11.66 -25.40 -5.89
N VAL A 138 -11.87 -25.76 -7.17
CA VAL A 138 -11.60 -27.11 -7.68
C VAL A 138 -10.79 -27.06 -8.98
N GLU A 139 -11.33 -26.44 -10.03
CA GLU A 139 -10.72 -26.51 -11.36
C GLU A 139 -9.37 -25.78 -11.41
N ASN A 140 -9.29 -24.57 -10.84
CA ASN A 140 -8.06 -23.79 -10.76
C ASN A 140 -7.03 -24.43 -9.82
N VAL A 141 -7.47 -25.10 -8.75
CA VAL A 141 -6.56 -25.84 -7.85
C VAL A 141 -5.85 -26.95 -8.64
N GLU A 142 -6.59 -27.76 -9.41
CA GLU A 142 -6.00 -28.82 -10.22
C GLU A 142 -5.13 -28.27 -11.37
N ARG A 143 -5.64 -27.24 -12.06
CA ARG A 143 -4.96 -26.61 -13.19
C ARG A 143 -3.64 -25.97 -12.76
N TYR A 144 -3.65 -25.09 -11.77
CA TYR A 144 -2.46 -24.35 -11.35
C TYR A 144 -1.40 -25.28 -10.74
N ALA A 145 -1.80 -26.37 -10.08
CA ALA A 145 -0.87 -27.41 -9.66
C ALA A 145 -0.18 -28.09 -10.85
N THR A 146 -0.94 -28.40 -11.91
CA THR A 146 -0.39 -29.00 -13.15
C THR A 146 0.56 -28.05 -13.87
N LEU A 147 0.28 -26.74 -13.83
CA LEU A 147 1.16 -25.69 -14.36
C LEU A 147 2.42 -25.44 -13.50
N GLY A 148 2.51 -26.04 -12.32
CA GLY A 148 3.67 -25.89 -11.44
C GLY A 148 3.70 -24.60 -10.64
N ILE A 149 2.57 -23.88 -10.52
CA ILE A 149 2.50 -22.62 -9.77
C ILE A 149 2.71 -22.92 -8.27
N PRO A 150 3.76 -22.40 -7.61
CA PRO A 150 4.12 -22.79 -6.25
C PRO A 150 3.05 -22.51 -5.19
N GLU A 151 2.38 -21.36 -5.23
CA GLU A 151 1.35 -21.00 -4.25
C GLU A 151 0.11 -20.38 -4.89
N TYR A 152 -1.06 -20.76 -4.36
CA TYR A 152 -2.36 -20.30 -4.84
C TYR A 152 -3.26 -19.95 -3.65
N PHE A 153 -3.76 -18.72 -3.62
CA PHE A 153 -4.62 -18.19 -2.57
C PHE A 153 -5.99 -17.80 -3.11
N ILE A 154 -7.01 -17.96 -2.27
CA ILE A 154 -8.39 -17.60 -2.61
C ILE A 154 -8.96 -16.79 -1.44
N TYR A 155 -9.26 -15.52 -1.70
CA TYR A 155 -9.98 -14.66 -0.79
C TYR A 155 -11.47 -14.65 -1.13
N ASP A 156 -12.25 -15.41 -0.37
CA ASP A 156 -13.71 -15.39 -0.45
C ASP A 156 -14.26 -14.22 0.37
N GLN A 157 -14.45 -13.08 -0.28
CA GLN A 157 -14.91 -11.86 0.36
C GLN A 157 -16.35 -11.99 0.87
N LYS A 158 -17.20 -12.78 0.21
CA LYS A 158 -18.58 -12.97 0.66
C LYS A 158 -18.65 -13.81 1.94
N GLN A 159 -17.83 -14.86 2.05
CA GLN A 159 -17.78 -15.72 3.23
C GLN A 159 -16.77 -15.29 4.28
N GLN A 160 -15.98 -14.24 4.01
CA GLN A 160 -14.89 -13.79 4.86
C GLN A 160 -13.92 -14.94 5.19
N ARG A 161 -13.54 -15.68 4.16
CA ARG A 161 -12.67 -16.85 4.27
C ARG A 161 -11.47 -16.72 3.35
N LEU A 162 -10.30 -17.04 3.88
CA LEU A 162 -9.06 -17.18 3.12
C LEU A 162 -8.74 -18.66 3.00
N LEU A 163 -8.33 -19.09 1.81
CA LEU A 163 -7.76 -20.40 1.56
C LEU A 163 -6.39 -20.19 0.92
N GLY A 164 -5.44 -21.04 1.29
CA GLY A 164 -4.11 -21.07 0.68
C GLY A 164 -3.75 -22.50 0.32
N TYR A 165 -3.04 -22.66 -0.79
CA TYR A 165 -2.57 -23.93 -1.31
C TYR A 165 -1.09 -23.79 -1.68
N ARG A 166 -0.29 -24.79 -1.31
CA ARG A 166 1.14 -24.87 -1.66
C ARG A 166 1.41 -26.13 -2.46
N LEU A 167 2.10 -25.99 -3.57
CA LEU A 167 2.43 -27.11 -4.44
C LEU A 167 3.44 -28.00 -3.72
N SER A 168 3.10 -29.27 -3.56
CA SER A 168 4.05 -30.27 -3.07
C SER A 168 4.99 -30.66 -4.22
N PRO A 169 6.31 -30.46 -4.09
CA PRO A 169 7.27 -30.92 -5.10
C PRO A 169 7.22 -32.44 -5.29
N GLU A 170 6.91 -33.17 -4.21
CA GLU A 170 6.86 -34.63 -4.19
C GLU A 170 5.58 -35.18 -4.82
N LEU A 171 4.42 -34.64 -4.43
CA LEU A 171 3.12 -35.16 -4.87
C LEU A 171 2.65 -34.54 -6.18
N LYS A 172 3.30 -33.46 -6.65
CA LYS A 172 2.87 -32.62 -7.79
C LYS A 172 1.41 -32.22 -7.71
N ARG A 173 0.93 -31.96 -6.49
CA ARG A 173 -0.44 -31.55 -6.16
C ARG A 173 -0.41 -30.52 -5.06
N TYR A 174 -1.43 -29.68 -5.01
CA TYR A 174 -1.58 -28.72 -3.93
C TYR A 174 -1.91 -29.39 -2.60
N GLN A 175 -1.29 -28.88 -1.55
CA GLN A 175 -1.66 -29.13 -0.16
C GLN A 175 -2.22 -27.85 0.46
N PRO A 176 -3.30 -27.93 1.26
CA PRO A 176 -3.81 -26.77 1.97
C PRO A 176 -2.78 -26.18 2.93
N ILE A 177 -2.66 -24.85 2.93
CA ILE A 177 -1.90 -24.10 3.93
C ILE A 177 -2.81 -23.93 5.15
N LEU A 178 -2.40 -24.49 6.29
CA LEU A 178 -3.13 -24.33 7.55
C LEU A 178 -2.76 -22.99 8.20
N PRO A 179 -3.74 -22.18 8.63
CA PRO A 179 -3.46 -20.93 9.31
C PRO A 179 -2.90 -21.15 10.71
N GLN A 180 -1.99 -20.28 11.12
CA GLN A 180 -1.50 -20.20 12.50
C GLN A 180 -2.06 -18.92 13.13
N SER A 181 -2.92 -19.06 14.14
CA SER A 181 -3.61 -17.93 14.77
C SER A 181 -4.34 -17.01 13.76
N GLY A 182 -4.88 -17.59 12.68
CA GLY A 182 -5.56 -16.86 11.61
C GLY A 182 -4.67 -16.31 10.49
N LEU A 183 -3.34 -16.44 10.61
CA LEU A 183 -2.36 -16.03 9.60
C LEU A 183 -2.03 -17.19 8.66
N TYR A 184 -2.16 -16.96 7.36
CA TYR A 184 -1.75 -17.88 6.31
C TYR A 184 -0.38 -17.48 5.77
N ARG A 185 0.64 -18.29 6.06
CA ARG A 185 2.01 -18.03 5.64
C ARG A 185 2.22 -18.35 4.16
N SER A 186 2.56 -17.33 3.37
CA SER A 186 3.16 -17.50 2.04
C SER A 186 4.67 -17.68 2.18
N SER A 187 5.17 -18.85 1.81
CA SER A 187 6.62 -19.12 1.79
C SER A 187 7.29 -18.49 0.57
N VAL A 188 6.53 -18.34 -0.53
CA VAL A 188 7.01 -17.71 -1.76
C VAL A 188 7.23 -16.22 -1.54
N LEU A 189 6.20 -15.50 -1.12
CA LEU A 189 6.29 -14.05 -0.92
C LEU A 189 7.05 -13.69 0.37
N GLY A 190 7.12 -14.62 1.34
CA GLY A 190 7.75 -14.37 2.62
C GLY A 190 6.92 -13.49 3.56
N ILE A 191 5.60 -13.44 3.35
CA ILE A 191 4.63 -12.66 4.12
C ILE A 191 3.48 -13.55 4.61
N ASP A 192 2.68 -13.01 5.52
CA ASP A 192 1.51 -13.67 6.09
C ASP A 192 0.24 -12.94 5.65
N LEU A 193 -0.82 -13.69 5.36
CA LEU A 193 -2.10 -13.17 4.91
C LEU A 193 -3.17 -13.44 5.97
N ALA A 194 -4.03 -12.46 6.23
CA ALA A 194 -5.19 -12.66 7.08
C ALA A 194 -6.36 -11.77 6.64
N ILE A 195 -7.55 -12.12 7.10
CA ILE A 195 -8.73 -11.28 6.96
C ILE A 195 -8.94 -10.56 8.29
N VAL A 196 -8.86 -9.22 8.26
CA VAL A 196 -9.09 -8.36 9.43
C VAL A 196 -10.14 -7.33 9.05
N GLU A 197 -11.18 -7.23 9.87
CA GLU A 197 -12.29 -6.28 9.69
C GLU A 197 -12.87 -6.26 8.26
N GLY A 198 -13.11 -7.43 7.67
CA GLY A 198 -13.72 -7.49 6.35
C GLY A 198 -12.76 -7.35 5.16
N SER A 199 -11.45 -7.21 5.42
CA SER A 199 -10.43 -6.92 4.40
C SER A 199 -9.25 -7.89 4.46
N LEU A 200 -8.77 -8.30 3.29
CA LEU A 200 -7.49 -9.00 3.15
C LEU A 200 -6.35 -8.05 3.56
N ARG A 201 -5.49 -8.52 4.45
CA ARG A 201 -4.31 -7.83 4.99
C ARG A 201 -3.08 -8.71 4.83
N PHE A 202 -1.93 -8.06 4.72
CA PHE A 202 -0.63 -8.71 4.59
C PHE A 202 0.28 -8.28 5.74
N TYR A 203 1.14 -9.18 6.20
CA TYR A 203 2.04 -8.96 7.33
C TYR A 203 3.44 -9.47 7.02
N GLN A 204 4.46 -8.75 7.50
CA GLN A 204 5.81 -9.27 7.63
C GLN A 204 6.14 -9.41 9.12
N GLY A 205 6.12 -10.66 9.61
CA GLY A 205 6.20 -10.92 11.04
C GLY A 205 5.01 -10.28 11.77
N ALA A 206 5.29 -9.41 12.75
CA ALA A 206 4.26 -8.69 13.50
C ALA A 206 3.80 -7.37 12.84
N ALA A 207 4.43 -6.95 11.73
CA ALA A 207 4.15 -5.67 11.09
C ALA A 207 3.13 -5.83 9.95
N GLU A 208 2.03 -5.08 9.99
CA GLU A 208 1.09 -4.97 8.87
C GLU A 208 1.73 -4.18 7.72
N LEU A 209 1.53 -4.66 6.49
CA LEU A 209 1.85 -3.91 5.28
C LEU A 209 0.77 -2.87 5.02
N TYR A 210 1.18 -1.65 4.75
CA TYR A 210 0.27 -0.56 4.42
C TYR A 210 0.23 -0.33 2.92
N ASP A 211 -0.95 0.05 2.42
CA ASP A 211 -1.10 0.60 1.08
C ASP A 211 -0.67 2.08 1.08
N THR A 212 -0.46 2.64 -0.11
CA THR A 212 0.01 4.01 -0.33
C THR A 212 -0.93 5.04 0.31
N ALA A 213 -2.25 4.83 0.23
CA ALA A 213 -3.23 5.73 0.84
C ALA A 213 -3.16 5.72 2.38
N HIS A 214 -2.95 4.55 2.98
CA HIS A 214 -2.75 4.42 4.42
C HIS A 214 -1.46 5.11 4.87
N LEU A 215 -0.36 4.97 4.13
CA LEU A 215 0.89 5.68 4.41
C LEU A 215 0.73 7.21 4.32
N ILE A 216 0.09 7.72 3.25
CA ILE A 216 -0.16 9.16 3.08
C ILE A 216 -0.97 9.69 4.27
N ARG A 217 -2.06 9.02 4.63
CA ARG A 217 -2.90 9.43 5.78
C ARG A 217 -2.10 9.44 7.08
N ARG A 218 -1.21 8.47 7.29
CA ARG A 218 -0.34 8.41 8.47
C ARG A 218 0.65 9.58 8.49
N LEU A 219 1.27 9.89 7.36
CA LEU A 219 2.18 11.03 7.23
C LEU A 219 1.46 12.35 7.48
N GLN A 220 0.27 12.55 6.90
CA GLN A 220 -0.56 13.73 7.15
C GLN A 220 -0.89 13.90 8.65
N GLY A 221 -1.26 12.80 9.32
CA GLY A 221 -1.50 12.82 10.77
C GLY A 221 -0.24 13.16 11.58
N MET A 222 0.93 12.67 11.17
CA MET A 222 2.19 13.02 11.81
C MET A 222 2.54 14.51 11.64
N VAL A 223 2.34 15.06 10.43
CA VAL A 223 2.57 16.49 10.16
C VAL A 223 1.63 17.37 10.99
N ALA A 224 0.32 17.07 10.99
CA ALA A 224 -0.66 17.83 11.78
C ALA A 224 -0.32 17.80 13.28
N ASN A 225 0.14 16.66 13.81
CA ASN A 225 0.58 16.56 15.20
C ASN A 225 1.83 17.40 15.50
N LEU A 226 2.77 17.48 14.56
CA LEU A 226 3.97 18.33 14.72
C LEU A 226 3.61 19.81 14.67
N GLU A 227 2.72 20.22 13.77
CA GLU A 227 2.21 21.59 13.69
C GLU A 227 1.49 21.99 14.98
N THR A 228 0.62 21.11 15.50
CA THR A 228 -0.07 21.34 16.78
C THR A 228 0.92 21.55 17.93
N ARG A 229 1.94 20.68 18.04
CA ARG A 229 2.96 20.81 19.10
C ARG A 229 3.81 22.08 18.95
N ALA A 230 4.13 22.47 17.72
CA ALA A 230 4.89 23.68 17.46
C ALA A 230 4.09 24.93 17.85
N GLN A 231 2.78 24.96 17.54
CA GLN A 231 1.90 26.03 17.93
C GLN A 231 1.73 26.11 19.46
N GLU A 232 1.49 24.98 20.12
CA GLU A 232 1.38 24.90 21.59
C GLU A 232 2.66 25.42 22.27
N ALA A 233 3.83 25.02 21.78
CA ALA A 233 5.11 25.51 22.29
C ALA A 233 5.32 27.01 22.06
N ALA A 234 4.88 27.54 20.91
CA ALA A 234 4.95 28.97 20.61
C ALA A 234 4.04 29.80 21.52
N ASP A 235 2.81 29.32 21.73
CA ASP A 235 1.81 29.95 22.60
C ASP A 235 2.26 29.94 24.06
N GLU A 236 2.81 28.81 24.53
CA GLU A 236 3.35 28.69 25.88
C GLU A 236 4.58 29.60 26.08
N ALA A 237 5.45 29.68 25.08
CA ALA A 237 6.60 30.59 25.12
C ALA A 237 6.15 32.06 25.17
N GLU A 238 5.14 32.45 24.39
CA GLU A 238 4.60 33.82 24.44
C GLU A 238 3.92 34.13 25.76
N LYS A 239 3.11 33.20 26.28
CA LYS A 239 2.48 33.34 27.59
C LYS A 239 3.51 33.53 28.69
N ASN A 240 4.59 32.72 28.69
CA ASN A 240 5.68 32.87 29.64
C ASN A 240 6.38 34.22 29.51
N ARG A 241 6.63 34.71 28.29
CA ARG A 241 7.19 36.05 28.06
C ARG A 241 6.27 37.14 28.62
N MET A 242 4.96 37.07 28.35
CA MET A 242 3.97 38.01 28.86
C MET A 242 3.93 38.02 30.40
N THR A 243 3.91 36.85 31.03
CA THR A 243 3.96 36.74 32.49
C THR A 243 5.23 37.35 33.09
N ILE A 244 6.39 37.16 32.44
CA ILE A 244 7.64 37.80 32.89
C ILE A 244 7.56 39.33 32.72
N ARG A 245 7.03 39.82 31.59
CA ARG A 245 6.84 41.27 31.36
C ARG A 245 5.94 41.89 32.43
N GLU A 246 4.79 41.28 32.71
CA GLU A 246 3.86 41.72 33.76
C GLU A 246 4.52 41.73 35.15
N ALA A 247 5.31 40.70 35.47
CA ALA A 247 6.03 40.63 36.75
C ALA A 247 7.09 41.74 36.89
N ILE A 248 7.82 42.07 35.81
CA ILE A 248 8.76 43.19 35.78
C ILE A 248 8.03 44.50 36.09
N LEU A 249 6.92 44.78 35.39
CA LEU A 249 6.15 46.00 35.57
C LEU A 249 5.57 46.12 36.99
N ALA A 250 5.02 45.02 37.53
CA ALA A 250 4.48 44.99 38.88
C ALA A 250 5.56 45.26 39.95
N LEU A 251 6.76 44.69 39.79
CA LEU A 251 7.88 44.95 40.69
C LEU A 251 8.34 46.41 40.64
N LEU A 252 8.48 46.97 39.44
CA LEU A 252 8.88 48.37 39.26
C LEU A 252 7.85 49.34 39.87
N ALA A 253 6.56 49.09 39.65
CA ALA A 253 5.46 49.87 40.23
C ALA A 253 5.45 49.81 41.75
N THR A 254 5.65 48.62 42.34
CA THR A 254 5.72 48.45 43.81
C THR A 254 6.88 49.24 44.43
N ARG A 255 7.96 49.45 43.66
CA ARG A 255 9.14 50.23 44.05
C ARG A 255 9.02 51.73 43.75
N GLY A 256 7.91 52.16 43.14
CA GLY A 256 7.69 53.56 42.76
C GLY A 256 8.51 54.02 41.55
N ILE A 257 9.00 53.09 40.72
CA ILE A 257 9.76 53.39 39.50
C ILE A 257 8.77 53.50 38.33
N THR A 258 8.63 54.69 37.76
CA THR A 258 7.83 54.94 36.55
C THR A 258 8.64 54.63 35.29
N CYS A 259 8.10 53.78 34.42
CA CYS A 259 8.74 53.46 33.15
C CYS A 259 8.42 54.52 32.08
N THR A 260 9.43 54.94 31.32
CA THR A 260 9.25 55.76 30.11
C THR A 260 8.63 54.95 28.97
N GLU A 261 8.03 55.65 28.00
CA GLU A 261 7.43 55.01 26.82
C GLU A 261 8.45 54.17 26.04
N ALA A 262 9.70 54.66 25.92
CA ALA A 262 10.80 53.92 25.31
C ALA A 262 11.15 52.62 26.06
N ALA A 263 11.14 52.63 27.40
CA ALA A 263 11.41 51.44 28.21
C ALA A 263 10.28 50.40 28.07
N LEU A 264 9.02 50.85 28.00
CA LEU A 264 7.87 49.98 27.74
C LEU A 264 7.93 49.36 26.34
N GLU A 265 8.31 50.13 25.33
CA GLU A 265 8.51 49.62 23.97
C GLU A 265 9.63 48.57 23.91
N GLN A 266 10.76 48.84 24.59
CA GLN A 266 11.88 47.90 24.71
C GLN A 266 11.46 46.60 25.43
N LEU A 267 10.67 46.69 26.50
CA LEU A 267 10.18 45.53 27.25
C LEU A 267 9.22 44.66 26.41
N ASN A 268 8.26 45.31 25.74
CA ASN A 268 7.27 44.64 24.92
C ASN A 268 7.87 44.04 23.63
N GLY A 269 8.88 44.69 23.04
CA GLY A 269 9.59 44.21 21.86
C GLY A 269 10.59 43.07 22.13
N CYS A 270 10.91 42.77 23.38
CA CYS A 270 11.89 41.74 23.71
C CYS A 270 11.33 40.32 23.54
N ILE A 271 11.87 39.56 22.58
CA ILE A 271 11.51 38.15 22.32
C ILE A 271 12.43 37.13 23.02
N ASP A 272 13.55 37.59 23.57
CA ASP A 272 14.54 36.75 24.25
C ASP A 272 14.15 36.52 25.72
N ALA A 273 13.80 35.29 26.05
CA ALA A 273 13.35 34.91 27.39
C ALA A 273 14.46 35.07 28.45
N ASP A 274 15.74 34.93 28.09
CA ASP A 274 16.85 35.04 29.03
C ASP A 274 17.22 36.51 29.27
N VAL A 275 16.99 37.39 28.30
CA VAL A 275 17.00 38.85 28.53
C VAL A 275 15.87 39.22 29.51
N LEU A 276 14.64 38.76 29.28
CA LEU A 276 13.50 39.04 30.17
C LEU A 276 13.73 38.55 31.61
N LYS A 277 14.25 37.32 31.80
CA LYS A 277 14.60 36.80 33.14
C LYS A 277 15.68 37.63 33.84
N ARG A 278 16.67 38.13 33.09
CA ARG A 278 17.71 39.02 33.63
C ARG A 278 17.11 40.35 34.06
N TRP A 279 16.23 40.94 33.25
CA TRP A 279 15.51 42.17 33.63
C TRP A 279 14.63 41.96 34.86
N LEU A 280 13.91 40.84 34.96
CA LEU A 280 13.16 40.47 36.16
C LEU A 280 14.06 40.42 37.39
N SER A 281 15.26 39.83 37.25
CA SER A 281 16.23 39.77 38.35
C SER A 281 16.74 41.15 38.77
N ARG A 282 17.05 42.02 37.81
CA ARG A 282 17.49 43.40 38.07
C ARG A 282 16.38 44.25 38.72
N ALA A 283 15.14 44.07 38.31
CA ALA A 283 13.99 44.81 38.83
C ALA A 283 13.79 44.62 40.35
N MET A 284 14.23 43.49 40.92
CA MET A 284 14.16 43.23 42.36
C MET A 284 14.99 44.22 43.20
N THR A 285 16.09 44.75 42.67
CA THR A 285 17.02 45.64 43.39
C THR A 285 17.17 47.02 42.77
N ALA A 286 16.57 47.26 41.61
CA ALA A 286 16.69 48.52 40.87
C ALA A 286 16.24 49.74 41.68
N SER A 287 16.91 50.88 41.45
CA SER A 287 16.53 52.20 41.97
C SER A 287 16.04 53.14 40.86
N SER A 288 16.29 52.78 39.60
CA SER A 288 15.84 53.47 38.39
C SER A 288 15.49 52.48 37.28
N GLU A 289 14.81 52.92 36.22
CA GLU A 289 14.54 52.07 35.05
C GLU A 289 15.82 51.66 34.29
N ALA A 290 16.85 52.52 34.30
CA ALA A 290 18.12 52.25 33.64
C ALA A 290 18.81 51.01 34.24
N ASP A 291 18.74 50.83 35.56
CA ASP A 291 19.33 49.67 36.26
C ASP A 291 18.78 48.33 35.74
N VAL A 292 17.57 48.35 35.18
CA VAL A 292 16.92 47.17 34.58
C VAL A 292 17.29 47.05 33.10
N PHE A 293 17.01 48.09 32.32
CA PHE A 293 17.00 48.05 30.86
C PHE A 293 18.35 48.40 30.20
N SER A 294 19.37 48.79 30.97
CA SER A 294 20.70 49.08 30.41
C SER A 294 21.25 47.90 29.61
N PRO A 295 21.83 48.16 28.41
CA PRO A 295 22.56 47.16 27.65
C PRO A 295 23.69 46.55 28.50
N VAL A 296 23.99 45.27 28.25
CA VAL A 296 25.24 44.67 28.72
C VAL A 296 26.36 45.08 27.77
#